data_AF-A0A9D1HNK2-F1
#
_entry.id   AF-A0A9D1HNK2-F1
#
_cell.length_a   1.000
_cell.length_b   1.000
_cell.length_c   1.000
_cell.angle_alpha   90.00
_cell.angle_beta   90.00
_cell.angle_gamma   90.00
#
_symmetry.space_group_name_H-M   'P 1'
#
loop_
_entity.id
_entity.type
_entity.pdbx_description
1 polymer ?
#
loop_
_entity_poly.entity_id
_entity_poly.type
_entity_poly.pdbx_seq_one_letter_code
_entity_poly.pdbx_strand_id
1 'polypeptide(L)' 'MIAFGDGHNDASMVKYAGIGVAMANAVDDLKAIADEVTLSNEEDGIAVSLYKHMPEIAA' A
#
# COMPACT_ATOMS: atom_id res chain seq x y z
N MET A 1 6.24 -2.56 10.32
CA MET A 1 6.67 -1.77 9.15
C MET A 1 5.63 -1.95 8.07
N ILE A 2 5.09 -0.83 7.58
CA ILE A 2 4.14 -0.80 6.45
C ILE A 2 4.91 -0.30 5.24
N ALA A 3 4.71 -0.93 4.08
CA ALA A 3 5.29 -0.50 2.81
C ALA A 3 4.20 -0.29 1.77
N PHE A 4 4.32 0.79 1.01
CA PHE A 4 3.41 1.15 -0.08
C PHE A 4 4.16 1.09 -1.41
N GLY A 5 3.50 0.62 -2.46
CA GLY A 5 4.08 0.63 -3.80
C GLY A 5 3.03 0.65 -4.89
N ASP A 6 3.47 1.03 -6.08
CA ASP A 6 2.65 0.99 -7.29
C ASP A 6 3.40 0.41 -8.51
N GLY A 7 4.73 0.35 -8.46
CA GLY A 7 5.58 -0.15 -9.52
C GLY A 7 6.25 -1.50 -9.23
N HIS A 8 6.83 -2.08 -10.27
CA HIS A 8 7.61 -3.33 -10.15
C HIS A 8 8.82 -3.18 -9.20
N ASN A 9 9.41 -1.98 -9.10
CA ASN A 9 10.54 -1.68 -8.23
C ASN A 9 10.18 -1.76 -6.73
N ASP A 10 8.89 -1.76 -6.38
CA ASP A 10 8.43 -1.80 -5.00
C ASP A 10 8.20 -3.24 -4.51
N ALA A 11 8.22 -4.23 -5.41
CA ALA A 11 7.84 -5.62 -5.11
C ALA A 11 8.62 -6.25 -3.97
N SER A 12 9.94 -6.01 -3.89
CA SER A 12 10.79 -6.53 -2.82
C SER A 12 10.45 -5.91 -1.46
N MET A 13 10.14 -4.61 -1.44
CA MET A 13 9.77 -3.88 -0.22
C MET A 13 8.38 -4.28 0.28
N VAL A 14 7.39 -4.32 -0.63
CA VAL A 14 6.00 -4.72 -0.33
C VAL A 14 5.96 -6.14 0.22
N LYS A 15 6.69 -7.09 -0.40
CA LYS A 15 6.73 -8.49 0.06
C LYS A 15 7.47 -8.68 1.39
N TYR A 16 8.42 -7.81 1.71
CA TYR A 16 9.22 -7.91 2.92
C TYR A 16 8.54 -7.26 4.14
N ALA A 17 7.69 -6.26 3.91
CA ALA A 17 7.00 -5.56 4.98
C ALA A 17 6.06 -6.50 5.74
N GLY A 18 5.79 -6.17 7.01
CA GLY A 18 4.77 -6.89 7.79
C GLY A 18 3.35 -6.58 7.32
N ILE A 19 3.18 -5.45 6.63
CA ILE A 19 1.97 -5.05 5.90
C ILE A 19 2.44 -4.44 4.58
N GLY A 20 2.29 -5.16 3.49
CA GLY A 20 2.55 -4.70 2.13
C GLY A 20 1.27 -4.20 1.46
N VAL A 21 1.26 -2.96 0.97
CA VAL A 21 0.10 -2.30 0.38
C VAL A 21 0.40 -1.92 -1.06
N ALA A 22 -0.44 -2.36 -2.00
CA ALA A 22 -0.41 -1.86 -3.38
C ALA A 22 -1.44 -0.74 -3.56
N MET A 23 -1.10 0.29 -4.32
CA MET A 23 -2.05 1.37 -4.68
C MET A 23 -3.06 0.88 -5.75
N ALA A 24 -4.23 1.52 -5.88
CA ALA A 24 -5.21 1.13 -6.90
C ALA A 24 -4.65 1.30 -8.33
N ASN A 25 -3.78 2.29 -8.54
CA ASN A 25 -3.07 2.54 -9.80
C ASN A 25 -1.83 1.63 -10.00
N ALA A 26 -1.56 0.70 -9.08
CA ALA A 26 -0.42 -0.19 -9.15
C ALA A 26 -0.50 -1.19 -10.31
N VAL A 27 0.67 -1.66 -10.75
CA VAL A 27 0.78 -2.80 -11.67
C VAL A 27 0.16 -4.06 -11.06
N ASP A 28 -0.47 -4.89 -11.90
CA ASP A 28 -1.21 -6.08 -11.45
C ASP A 28 -0.32 -7.07 -10.70
N ASP A 29 0.94 -7.23 -11.13
CA ASP A 29 1.93 -8.07 -10.47
C ASP A 29 2.19 -7.64 -9.02
N LEU A 30 2.16 -6.34 -8.73
CA LEU A 30 2.34 -5.83 -7.37
C LEU A 30 1.10 -6.04 -6.51
N LYS A 31 -0.09 -5.78 -7.08
CA LYS A 31 -1.38 -6.05 -6.42
C LYS A 31 -1.52 -7.52 -6.03
N ALA A 32 -1.02 -8.43 -6.87
CA ALA A 32 -1.08 -9.87 -6.64
C ALA A 32 -0.20 -10.37 -5.48
N ILE A 33 0.81 -9.59 -5.06
CA ILE A 33 1.71 -9.96 -3.96
C ILE A 33 1.53 -9.12 -2.70
N ALA A 34 0.71 -8.07 -2.73
CA ALA A 34 0.41 -7.23 -1.59
C ALA A 34 -0.61 -7.90 -0.66
N ASP A 35 -0.55 -7.55 0.63
CA ASP A 35 -1.53 -8.00 1.63
C ASP A 35 -2.88 -7.29 1.45
N GLU A 36 -2.86 -6.05 0.95
CA GLU A 36 -4.06 -5.30 0.59
C GLU A 36 -3.81 -4.32 -0.57
N VAL A 37 -4.90 -3.92 -1.21
CA VAL A 37 -4.92 -2.83 -2.19
C VAL A 37 -5.66 -1.64 -1.59
N THR A 38 -5.04 -0.46 -1.62
CA THR A 38 -5.66 0.81 -1.19
C THR A 38 -6.11 1.63 -2.41
N LEU A 39 -6.60 2.86 -2.20
CA LEU A 39 -7.01 3.76 -3.28
C LEU A 39 -5.82 4.20 -4.17
N SER A 40 -6.13 4.94 -5.23
CA SER A 40 -5.12 5.54 -6.10
C SER A 40 -4.22 6.53 -5.34
N ASN A 41 -3.03 6.79 -5.87
CA ASN A 41 -2.22 7.91 -5.43
C ASN A 41 -2.90 9.28 -5.63
N GLU A 42 -3.87 9.38 -6.54
CA GLU A 42 -4.71 10.57 -6.74
C GLU A 42 -5.90 10.66 -5.76
N GLU A 43 -6.10 9.64 -4.92
CA GLU A 43 -7.25 9.50 -4.01
C GLU A 43 -6.78 9.30 -2.55
N ASP A 44 -5.60 9.81 -2.20
CA ASP A 44 -5.02 9.73 -0.86
C ASP A 44 -4.91 8.28 -0.31
N GLY A 45 -4.65 7.30 -1.18
CA GLY A 45 -4.65 5.88 -0.80
C GLY A 45 -3.68 5.53 0.34
N ILE A 46 -2.54 6.22 0.46
CA ILE A 46 -1.63 6.05 1.60
C ILE A 46 -2.32 6.48 2.90
N ALA A 47 -2.99 7.63 2.92
CA ALA A 47 -3.67 8.13 4.11
C ALA A 47 -4.79 7.17 4.55
N VAL A 48 -5.58 6.66 3.60
CA VAL A 48 -6.65 5.67 3.89
C VAL A 48 -6.10 4.43 4.59
N SER A 49 -5.00 3.86 4.09
CA SER A 49 -4.40 2.67 4.70
C SER A 49 -3.70 3.01 6.03
N LEU A 50 -3.05 4.18 6.15
CA LEU A 50 -2.49 4.63 7.42
C LEU A 50 -3.55 4.78 8.50
N TYR A 51 -4.69 5.42 8.23
CA TYR A 51 -5.76 5.56 9.23
C TYR A 51 -6.39 4.22 9.62
N LYS A 52 -6.39 3.24 8.71
CA LYS A 52 -6.82 1.87 9.00
C LYS A 52 -5.89 1.16 9.99
N HIS A 53 -4.58 1.30 9.82
CA HIS A 53 -3.58 0.57 10.61
C HIS A 53 -3.01 1.36 11.80
N MET A 54 -3.19 2.68 11.81
CA MET A 54 -2.77 3.62 12.84
C MET A 54 -3.91 4.61 13.14
N PRO A 55 -5.01 4.19 13.78
CA PRO A 55 -6.16 5.05 14.03
C PRO A 55 -5.85 6.29 14.87
N GLU A 56 -4.78 6.26 15.67
CA GLU A 56 -4.34 7.36 16.52
C GLU A 56 -3.81 8.58 15.76
N ILE A 57 -3.49 8.43 14.47
CA ILE A 57 -3.07 9.54 13.60
C ILE A 57 -4.19 10.00 12.65
N ALA A 58 -5.38 9.41 12.74
CA ALA A 58 -6.55 9.90 12.03
C ALA A 58 -7.02 11.22 12.65
N ALA A 59 -6.99 12.30 11.86
CA ALA A 59 -7.47 13.62 12.24
C ALA A 59 -9.00 13.72 12.25
#